data_AF-B8M5B7-F1
#
_entry.id   AF-B8M5B7-F1
#
_cell.length_a   1.000
_cell.length_b   1.000
_cell.length_c   1.000
_cell.angle_alpha   90.00
_cell.angle_beta   90.00
_cell.angle_gamma   90.00
#
_symmetry.space_group_name_H-M   'P 1'
#
loop_
_entity.id
_entity.type
_entity.pdbx_description
1 polymer ?
#
loop_
_entity_poly.entity_id
_entity_poly.type
_entity_poly.pdbx_seq_one_letter_code
_entity_poly.pdbx_strand_id
1 'polypeptide(L)'
;MAIPLAEGLAQLKCDFEALNAAGTSMKAAAMILLRFLPCHLVSLGSFVLLAGAAIAPFAQQVISIKGRLADSDSLGSIPICDYNRSYDDWDEGAGPGMNLVPLDTIGAIYEGLLQAPNRNNVSVNPSCSRGNCTFGKHQSLGFCSKCADISCKMIPQGDCDNENDFDSECILRLSNRYELEIDSTMDTTINATTDWELLELDVKGLSVIVNFTALTSPANRTKIRANARATECTLYFCVATYRSKIDASRFTEKTTSTATITNKSLGIDWDPYAIYSASPATCIVNRTEKRPSYHDGDGCTYPIHGTSGMAMANSLVAPLTGSGGQQGS
;
A
#
# COMPACT_ATOMS: atom_id res chain seq x y z
N MET A 1 -92.79 -5.31 -17.73
CA MET A 1 -91.91 -4.59 -16.77
C MET A 1 -90.53 -5.21 -16.88
N ALA A 2 -89.64 -4.58 -17.66
CA ALA A 2 -88.25 -5.00 -17.84
C ALA A 2 -87.42 -3.72 -17.93
N ILE A 3 -86.51 -3.55 -16.98
CA ILE A 3 -85.55 -2.45 -16.91
C ILE A 3 -84.31 -2.90 -17.69
N PRO A 4 -83.79 -2.15 -18.67
CA PRO A 4 -82.60 -2.58 -19.38
C PRO A 4 -81.35 -2.32 -18.53
N LEU A 5 -80.73 -3.41 -18.06
CA LEU A 5 -79.45 -3.47 -17.33
C LEU A 5 -78.21 -3.07 -18.17
N ALA A 6 -78.39 -2.64 -19.42
CA ALA A 6 -77.31 -2.44 -20.38
C ALA A 6 -76.58 -1.09 -20.24
N GLU A 7 -77.24 -0.06 -19.71
CA GLU A 7 -76.64 1.28 -19.60
C GLU A 7 -75.65 1.39 -18.42
N GLY A 8 -75.89 0.69 -17.31
CA GLY A 8 -75.01 0.75 -16.13
C GLY A 8 -73.65 0.07 -16.30
N LEU A 9 -73.56 -0.98 -17.11
CA LEU A 9 -72.30 -1.72 -17.36
C LEU A 9 -71.35 -1.00 -18.34
N ALA A 10 -71.90 -0.25 -19.30
CA ALA A 10 -71.10 0.54 -20.23
C ALA A 10 -70.44 1.75 -19.54
N GLN A 11 -71.14 2.36 -18.58
CA GLN A 11 -70.61 3.46 -17.76
C GLN A 11 -69.50 2.99 -16.81
N LEU A 12 -69.68 1.83 -16.17
CA LEU A 12 -68.65 1.24 -15.29
C LEU A 12 -67.38 0.84 -16.05
N LYS A 13 -67.52 0.40 -17.31
CA LYS A 13 -66.40 -0.02 -18.16
C LYS A 13 -65.59 1.17 -18.70
N CYS A 14 -66.25 2.28 -19.04
CA CYS A 14 -65.58 3.52 -19.41
C CYS A 14 -64.82 4.16 -18.24
N ASP A 15 -65.38 4.09 -17.02
CA ASP A 15 -64.73 4.64 -15.82
C ASP A 15 -63.47 3.87 -15.40
N PHE A 16 -63.46 2.53 -15.54
CA PHE A 16 -62.29 1.72 -15.17
C PHE A 16 -61.12 1.90 -16.14
N GLU A 17 -61.40 1.99 -17.45
CA GLU A 17 -60.36 2.15 -18.48
C GLU A 17 -59.73 3.55 -18.43
N ALA A 18 -60.52 4.58 -18.10
CA ALA A 18 -60.04 5.93 -17.85
C ALA A 18 -59.17 6.01 -16.57
N LEU A 19 -59.51 5.27 -15.51
CA LEU A 19 -58.70 5.20 -14.29
C LEU A 19 -57.38 4.47 -14.50
N ASN A 20 -57.39 3.37 -15.25
CA ASN A 20 -56.20 2.58 -15.55
C ASN A 20 -55.21 3.36 -16.44
N ALA A 21 -55.71 4.18 -17.36
CA ALA A 21 -54.87 5.07 -18.19
C ALA A 21 -54.20 6.19 -17.36
N ALA A 22 -54.84 6.69 -16.30
CA ALA A 22 -54.29 7.73 -15.43
C ALA A 22 -53.06 7.26 -14.61
N GLY A 23 -52.96 5.96 -14.34
CA GLY A 23 -51.85 5.36 -13.59
C GLY A 23 -50.54 5.23 -14.38
N THR A 24 -50.57 5.41 -15.71
CA THR A 24 -49.43 5.08 -16.58
C THR A 24 -48.42 6.22 -16.79
N SER A 25 -48.79 7.49 -16.56
CA SER A 25 -47.84 8.61 -16.57
C SER A 25 -48.44 9.91 -15.98
N MET A 26 -47.60 10.75 -15.36
CA MET A 26 -48.01 12.06 -14.79
C MET A 26 -48.67 12.99 -15.82
N LYS A 27 -48.32 12.86 -17.10
CA LYS A 27 -48.90 13.67 -18.20
C LYS A 27 -50.36 13.28 -18.51
N ALA A 28 -50.70 11.99 -18.40
CA ALA A 28 -52.06 11.51 -18.58
C ALA A 28 -52.98 11.93 -17.43
N ALA A 29 -52.48 11.86 -16.19
CA ALA A 29 -53.21 12.33 -15.00
C ALA A 29 -53.53 13.84 -15.06
N ALA A 30 -52.59 14.68 -15.50
CA ALA A 30 -52.81 16.12 -15.64
C ALA A 30 -53.85 16.48 -16.73
N MET A 31 -53.91 15.69 -17.81
CA MET A 31 -54.86 15.92 -18.91
C MET A 31 -56.30 15.55 -18.51
N ILE A 32 -56.47 14.52 -17.68
CA ILE A 32 -57.77 14.11 -17.13
C ILE A 32 -58.28 15.13 -16.10
N LEU A 33 -57.38 15.70 -15.27
CA LEU A 33 -57.72 16.79 -14.33
C LEU A 33 -58.29 18.03 -15.05
N LEU A 34 -57.79 18.37 -16.23
CA LEU A 34 -58.29 19.49 -17.04
C LEU A 34 -59.63 19.20 -17.73
N ARG A 35 -60.02 17.93 -17.89
CA ARG A 35 -61.25 17.51 -18.60
C ARG A 35 -62.47 17.43 -17.67
N PHE A 36 -62.29 17.21 -16.37
CA PHE A 36 -63.38 16.98 -15.39
C PHE A 36 -63.58 18.12 -14.38
N LEU A 37 -63.54 19.37 -14.87
CA LEU A 37 -63.61 20.55 -14.01
C LEU A 37 -64.92 20.81 -13.24
N PRO A 38 -66.08 20.12 -13.43
CA PRO A 38 -67.25 20.35 -12.57
C PRO A 38 -67.50 19.26 -11.50
N CYS A 39 -66.67 18.22 -11.35
CA CYS A 39 -66.89 17.16 -10.35
C CYS A 39 -65.82 17.21 -9.23
N HIS A 40 -66.12 17.96 -8.16
CA HIS A 40 -65.21 18.25 -7.04
C HIS A 40 -64.59 17.02 -6.33
N LEU A 41 -65.23 15.84 -6.38
CA LEU A 41 -64.74 14.62 -5.71
C LEU A 41 -63.61 13.91 -6.47
N VAL A 42 -63.65 13.91 -7.81
CA VAL A 42 -62.64 13.25 -8.65
C VAL A 42 -61.35 14.07 -8.67
N SER A 43 -61.48 15.40 -8.70
CA SER A 43 -60.33 16.32 -8.60
C SER A 43 -59.61 16.19 -7.26
N LEU A 44 -60.36 16.07 -6.14
CA LEU A 44 -59.78 15.82 -4.82
C LEU A 44 -59.01 14.50 -4.76
N GLY A 45 -59.60 13.40 -5.25
CA GLY A 45 -58.95 12.09 -5.27
C GLY A 45 -57.68 12.08 -6.10
N SER A 46 -57.69 12.70 -7.28
CA SER A 46 -56.51 12.82 -8.13
C SER A 46 -55.41 13.68 -7.49
N PHE A 47 -55.77 14.79 -6.83
CA PHE A 47 -54.81 15.62 -6.10
C PHE A 47 -54.15 14.87 -4.93
N VAL A 48 -54.93 14.11 -4.15
CA VAL A 48 -54.40 13.30 -3.04
C VAL A 48 -53.44 12.22 -3.56
N LEU A 49 -53.75 11.58 -4.69
CA LEU A 49 -52.85 10.62 -5.33
C LEU A 49 -51.55 11.27 -5.83
N LEU A 50 -51.63 12.45 -6.42
CA LEU A 50 -50.47 13.20 -6.91
C LEU A 50 -49.58 13.69 -5.74
N ALA A 51 -50.19 14.18 -4.66
CA ALA A 51 -49.50 14.57 -3.44
C ALA A 51 -48.86 13.35 -2.75
N GLY A 52 -49.57 12.23 -2.65
CA GLY A 52 -49.05 10.97 -2.08
C GLY A 52 -47.87 10.41 -2.88
N ALA A 53 -47.96 10.41 -4.21
CA ALA A 53 -46.88 9.97 -5.09
C ALA A 53 -45.65 10.88 -5.02
N ALA A 54 -45.85 12.19 -4.77
CA ALA A 54 -44.76 13.13 -4.58
C ALA A 54 -44.05 12.95 -3.23
N ILE A 55 -44.76 12.63 -2.14
CA ILE A 55 -44.15 12.49 -0.80
C ILE A 55 -43.11 11.36 -0.74
N ALA A 56 -43.35 10.25 -1.46
CA ALA A 56 -42.47 9.08 -1.44
C ALA A 56 -41.00 9.36 -1.84
N PRO A 57 -40.69 10.01 -2.98
CA PRO A 57 -39.31 10.34 -3.35
C PRO A 57 -38.65 11.37 -2.43
N PHE A 58 -39.40 12.32 -1.87
CA PHE A 58 -38.83 13.29 -0.92
C PHE A 58 -38.51 12.65 0.44
N ALA A 59 -39.35 11.74 0.92
CA ALA A 59 -39.06 11.00 2.15
C ALA A 59 -37.79 10.13 2.04
N GLN A 60 -37.54 9.57 0.85
CA GLN A 60 -36.32 8.78 0.59
C GLN A 60 -35.05 9.64 0.52
N GLN A 61 -35.15 10.91 0.10
CA GLN A 61 -34.00 11.82 0.00
C GLN A 61 -33.62 12.50 1.32
N VAL A 62 -34.51 12.51 2.32
CA VAL A 62 -34.29 13.22 3.61
C VAL A 62 -33.61 12.34 4.67
N ILE A 63 -33.52 11.03 4.46
CA ILE A 63 -32.84 10.14 5.40
C ILE A 63 -31.32 10.26 5.23
N SER A 64 -30.74 11.28 5.84
CA SER A 64 -29.30 11.35 6.09
C SER A 64 -29.00 10.51 7.33
N ILE A 65 -28.58 9.25 7.13
CA ILE A 65 -28.06 8.41 8.20
C ILE A 65 -26.71 9.00 8.60
N LYS A 66 -26.70 9.80 9.66
CA LYS A 66 -25.46 10.21 10.32
C LYS A 66 -24.90 9.02 11.09
N GLY A 67 -24.00 8.29 10.45
CA GLY A 67 -23.22 7.26 11.13
C GLY A 67 -22.46 7.89 12.30
N ARG A 68 -22.71 7.38 13.52
CA ARG A 68 -21.87 7.69 14.68
C ARG A 68 -20.84 6.58 14.83
N LEU A 69 -19.59 6.95 15.06
CA LEU A 69 -18.56 6.00 15.47
C LEU A 69 -18.95 5.51 16.88
N ALA A 70 -19.34 4.25 16.97
CA ALA A 70 -19.58 3.57 18.23
C ALA A 70 -18.52 2.49 18.38
N ASP A 71 -17.93 2.39 19.57
CA ASP A 71 -17.05 1.27 19.91
C ASP A 71 -17.90 0.01 19.80
N SER A 72 -17.54 -0.89 18.89
CA SER A 72 -18.34 -2.06 18.56
C SER A 72 -17.41 -3.23 18.39
N ASP A 73 -17.75 -4.34 19.06
CA ASP A 73 -17.14 -5.67 18.86
C ASP A 73 -17.30 -6.23 17.43
N SER A 74 -17.86 -5.45 16.50
CA SER A 74 -17.99 -5.87 15.10
C SER A 74 -16.61 -5.88 14.40
N LEU A 75 -16.01 -7.07 14.36
CA LEU A 75 -15.40 -7.80 13.22
C LEU A 75 -14.71 -6.98 12.09
N GLY A 76 -14.09 -5.85 12.40
CA GLY A 76 -13.04 -5.32 11.54
C GLY A 76 -11.77 -6.13 11.79
N SER A 77 -11.26 -6.86 10.78
CA SER A 77 -9.99 -7.59 10.91
C SER A 77 -8.94 -7.03 9.96
N ILE A 78 -7.71 -6.97 10.43
CA ILE A 78 -6.54 -6.55 9.65
C ILE A 78 -5.45 -7.62 9.83
N PRO A 79 -4.85 -8.14 8.75
CA PRO A 79 -3.75 -9.09 8.88
C PRO A 79 -2.50 -8.35 9.37
N ILE A 80 -1.82 -8.94 10.36
CA ILE A 80 -0.55 -8.44 10.91
C ILE A 80 0.44 -9.59 11.05
N CYS A 81 1.73 -9.31 10.86
CA CYS A 81 2.79 -10.25 11.23
C CYS A 81 3.08 -10.07 12.72
N ASP A 82 2.37 -10.83 13.56
CA ASP A 82 2.41 -10.76 15.03
C ASP A 82 3.58 -11.55 15.65
N TYR A 83 3.90 -11.28 16.91
CA TYR A 83 4.99 -11.94 17.65
C TYR A 83 4.69 -13.40 18.00
N ASN A 84 3.42 -13.83 17.97
CA ASN A 84 3.00 -15.19 18.35
C ASN A 84 3.41 -16.28 17.34
N ARG A 85 3.83 -15.89 16.13
CA ARG A 85 4.28 -16.82 15.09
C ARG A 85 5.65 -16.39 14.58
N SER A 86 6.53 -17.36 14.36
CA SER A 86 7.80 -17.09 13.67
C SER A 86 7.54 -16.71 12.22
N TYR A 87 8.24 -15.68 11.76
CA TYR A 87 8.33 -15.37 10.34
C TYR A 87 9.06 -16.49 9.62
N ASP A 88 8.34 -17.20 8.77
CA ASP A 88 8.77 -18.39 8.04
C ASP A 88 8.22 -18.29 6.62
N ASP A 89 8.81 -17.37 5.85
CA ASP A 89 8.49 -17.12 4.45
C ASP A 89 9.71 -17.51 3.60
N TRP A 90 9.65 -18.66 2.96
CA TRP A 90 10.67 -19.17 2.04
C TRP A 90 10.08 -20.26 1.14
N ASP A 91 10.73 -20.47 0.01
CA ASP A 91 10.43 -21.52 -0.96
C ASP A 91 11.75 -22.19 -1.41
N GLU A 92 11.63 -23.41 -1.93
CA GLU A 92 12.77 -24.20 -2.39
C GLU A 92 13.42 -23.54 -3.62
N GLY A 93 14.74 -23.34 -3.54
CA GLY A 93 15.52 -22.80 -4.64
C GLY A 93 16.17 -23.86 -5.52
N ALA A 94 17.13 -23.43 -6.34
CA ALA A 94 17.87 -24.31 -7.26
C ALA A 94 18.80 -25.33 -6.56
N GLY A 95 19.00 -25.22 -5.25
CA GLY A 95 19.82 -26.12 -4.46
C GLY A 95 19.88 -25.76 -2.98
N PRO A 96 20.61 -26.55 -2.16
CA PRO A 96 20.76 -26.27 -0.73
C PRO A 96 21.35 -24.88 -0.47
N GLY A 97 20.69 -24.10 0.38
CA GLY A 97 21.11 -22.73 0.71
C GLY A 97 20.73 -21.67 -0.32
N MET A 98 20.13 -22.06 -1.46
CA MET A 98 19.67 -21.15 -2.51
C MET A 98 18.18 -20.84 -2.39
N ASN A 99 17.59 -20.97 -1.19
CA ASN A 99 16.17 -20.70 -0.96
C ASN A 99 15.82 -19.28 -1.42
N LEU A 100 14.59 -19.10 -1.87
CA LEU A 100 14.06 -17.83 -2.35
C LEU A 100 12.79 -17.50 -1.57
N VAL A 101 12.36 -16.25 -1.59
CA VAL A 101 11.04 -15.91 -1.03
C VAL A 101 9.95 -16.34 -2.02
N PRO A 102 8.73 -16.67 -1.56
CA PRO A 102 7.64 -17.05 -2.45
C PRO A 102 7.29 -15.95 -3.46
N LEU A 103 6.62 -16.35 -4.55
CA LEU A 103 6.27 -15.45 -5.66
C LEU A 103 5.50 -14.20 -5.23
N ASP A 104 4.61 -14.31 -4.24
CA ASP A 104 3.85 -13.18 -3.72
C ASP A 104 4.77 -12.12 -3.07
N THR A 105 5.75 -12.57 -2.29
CA THR A 105 6.76 -11.71 -1.66
C THR A 105 7.71 -11.13 -2.69
N ILE A 106 8.17 -11.92 -3.67
CA ILE A 106 8.97 -11.43 -4.81
C ILE A 106 8.20 -10.34 -5.58
N GLY A 107 6.91 -10.57 -5.84
CA GLY A 107 6.04 -9.61 -6.52
C GLY A 107 5.98 -8.27 -5.78
N ALA A 108 5.82 -8.30 -4.46
CA ALA A 108 5.85 -7.10 -3.61
C ALA A 108 7.21 -6.38 -3.64
N ILE A 109 8.33 -7.13 -3.66
CA ILE A 109 9.68 -6.57 -3.78
C ILE A 109 9.84 -5.84 -5.12
N TYR A 110 9.49 -6.49 -6.23
CA TYR A 110 9.60 -5.87 -7.56
C TYR A 110 8.65 -4.68 -7.72
N GLU A 111 7.45 -4.75 -7.15
CA GLU A 111 6.54 -3.61 -7.10
C GLU A 111 7.17 -2.43 -6.35
N GLY A 112 7.78 -2.68 -5.18
CA GLY A 112 8.48 -1.65 -4.42
C GLY A 112 9.71 -1.07 -5.15
N LEU A 113 10.47 -1.90 -5.87
CA LEU A 113 11.68 -1.48 -6.57
C LEU A 113 11.40 -0.76 -7.89
N LEU A 114 10.39 -1.22 -8.64
CA LEU A 114 10.13 -0.76 -10.01
C LEU A 114 9.02 0.29 -10.10
N GLN A 115 8.15 0.42 -9.09
CA GLN A 115 7.07 1.41 -9.13
C GLN A 115 7.48 2.74 -8.51
N ALA A 116 7.05 3.83 -9.17
CA ALA A 116 7.20 5.18 -8.65
C ALA A 116 6.50 5.32 -7.27
N PRO A 117 7.02 6.16 -6.36
CA PRO A 117 6.64 6.25 -4.94
C PRO A 117 5.17 6.61 -4.64
N ASN A 118 4.32 6.75 -5.65
CA ASN A 118 2.93 7.19 -5.55
C ASN A 118 1.89 6.07 -5.73
N ARG A 119 2.30 4.79 -5.83
CA ARG A 119 1.36 3.66 -5.88
C ARG A 119 1.35 2.93 -4.54
N ASN A 120 0.35 3.22 -3.72
CA ASN A 120 0.04 2.49 -2.49
C ASN A 120 -0.65 1.15 -2.82
N ASN A 121 -0.01 0.33 -3.64
CA ASN A 121 -0.60 -0.89 -4.19
C ASN A 121 -0.23 -2.17 -3.43
N VAL A 122 0.36 -2.06 -2.24
CA VAL A 122 0.53 -3.23 -1.37
C VAL A 122 -0.84 -3.59 -0.79
N SER A 123 -1.44 -4.64 -1.34
CA SER A 123 -2.79 -5.12 -1.04
C SER A 123 -2.83 -5.79 0.33
N VAL A 124 -2.76 -5.00 1.40
CA VAL A 124 -3.31 -5.44 2.69
C VAL A 124 -4.83 -5.51 2.50
N ASN A 125 -5.43 -6.68 2.69
CA ASN A 125 -6.89 -6.87 2.56
C ASN A 125 -7.56 -6.89 3.94
N PRO A 126 -7.78 -5.72 4.58
CA PRO A 126 -8.52 -5.68 5.82
C PRO A 126 -10.01 -5.95 5.54
N SER A 127 -10.64 -6.74 6.41
CA SER A 127 -12.08 -6.94 6.36
C SER A 127 -12.77 -5.87 7.22
N CYS A 128 -13.75 -5.18 6.64
CA CYS A 128 -14.57 -4.20 7.36
C CYS A 128 -15.99 -4.21 6.81
N SER A 129 -16.87 -4.95 7.47
CA SER A 129 -18.27 -5.13 7.02
C SER A 129 -19.08 -3.82 7.00
N ARG A 130 -18.71 -2.82 7.81
CA ARG A 130 -19.46 -1.54 7.96
C ARG A 130 -18.94 -0.40 7.08
N GLY A 131 -17.87 -0.60 6.31
CA GLY A 131 -17.31 0.40 5.39
C GLY A 131 -16.56 1.58 6.05
N ASN A 132 -16.66 1.76 7.38
CA ASN A 132 -15.83 2.67 8.16
C ASN A 132 -15.30 1.97 9.42
N CYS A 133 -14.02 1.62 9.44
CA CYS A 133 -13.35 0.94 10.55
C CYS A 133 -12.10 1.72 10.94
N THR A 134 -11.92 1.98 12.24
CA THR A 134 -10.67 2.53 12.75
C THR A 134 -10.01 1.46 13.61
N PHE A 135 -8.81 1.03 13.21
CA PHE A 135 -8.03 0.05 13.95
C PHE A 135 -7.23 0.76 15.04
N GLY A 136 -7.11 0.11 16.20
CA GLY A 136 -6.19 0.55 17.24
C GLY A 136 -4.74 0.53 16.73
N LYS A 137 -3.83 1.16 17.50
CA LYS A 137 -2.40 0.99 17.24
C LYS A 137 -2.06 -0.49 17.28
N HIS A 138 -1.39 -0.98 16.25
CA HIS A 138 -0.93 -2.37 16.16
C HIS A 138 0.50 -2.39 15.63
N GLN A 139 1.18 -3.50 15.85
CA GLN A 139 2.59 -3.68 15.48
C GLN A 139 2.72 -4.87 14.55
N SER A 140 3.56 -4.72 13.53
CA SER A 140 3.87 -5.79 12.60
C SER A 140 5.37 -5.83 12.36
N LEU A 141 5.89 -7.05 12.21
CA LEU A 141 7.19 -7.25 11.57
C LEU A 141 7.11 -6.76 10.12
N GLY A 142 8.17 -6.10 9.67
CA GLY A 142 8.33 -5.64 8.31
C GLY A 142 9.79 -5.42 7.95
N PHE A 143 9.99 -4.79 6.80
CA PHE A 143 11.29 -4.48 6.24
C PHE A 143 11.55 -2.97 6.32
N CYS A 144 12.72 -2.61 6.82
CA CYS A 144 13.15 -1.22 6.90
C CYS A 144 14.44 -1.01 6.13
N SER A 145 14.66 0.23 5.71
CA SER A 145 15.88 0.67 5.07
C SER A 145 16.57 1.76 5.90
N LYS A 146 17.90 1.81 5.81
CA LYS A 146 18.71 2.93 6.30
C LYS A 146 19.76 3.19 5.24
N CYS A 147 19.92 4.45 4.83
CA CYS A 147 20.85 4.84 3.78
C CYS A 147 21.71 6.02 4.24
N ALA A 148 22.94 6.08 3.74
CA ALA A 148 23.86 7.19 3.92
C ALA A 148 24.38 7.68 2.56
N ASP A 149 24.44 8.99 2.39
CA ASP A 149 25.07 9.63 1.24
C ASP A 149 26.58 9.65 1.46
N ILE A 150 27.31 8.85 0.68
CA ILE A 150 28.76 8.71 0.73
C ILE A 150 29.44 9.38 -0.48
N SER A 151 28.74 10.29 -1.17
CA SER A 151 29.28 11.01 -2.34
C SER A 151 30.56 11.78 -2.02
N CYS A 152 30.74 12.22 -0.77
CA CYS A 152 31.96 12.90 -0.32
C CYS A 152 33.21 11.99 -0.31
N LYS A 153 33.04 10.66 -0.31
CA LYS A 153 34.13 9.67 -0.32
C LYS A 153 34.54 9.24 -1.74
N MET A 154 33.87 9.77 -2.75
CA MET A 154 34.22 9.53 -4.15
C MET A 154 35.43 10.36 -4.58
N ILE A 155 36.37 9.70 -5.21
CA ILE A 155 37.60 10.28 -5.75
C ILE A 155 37.56 10.09 -7.27
N PRO A 156 37.61 11.18 -8.05
CA PRO A 156 37.72 11.08 -9.50
C PRO A 156 39.12 10.60 -9.88
N GLN A 157 39.17 9.68 -10.83
CA GLN A 157 40.37 9.26 -11.53
C GLN A 157 40.18 9.57 -13.01
N GLY A 158 41.11 10.33 -13.58
CA GLY A 158 40.98 10.87 -14.94
C GLY A 158 40.39 12.27 -14.95
N ASP A 159 39.95 12.70 -16.12
CA ASP A 159 39.46 14.04 -16.35
C ASP A 159 37.93 14.08 -16.32
N CYS A 160 37.39 14.41 -15.15
CA CYS A 160 35.95 14.42 -14.90
C CYS A 160 35.33 15.83 -14.94
N ASP A 161 36.14 16.85 -15.22
CA ASP A 161 35.74 18.26 -15.16
C ASP A 161 35.92 18.97 -16.52
N ASN A 162 36.67 18.41 -17.47
CA ASN A 162 36.88 19.03 -18.78
C ASN A 162 35.81 18.62 -19.82
N GLU A 163 35.04 19.61 -20.25
CA GLU A 163 33.93 19.49 -21.19
C GLU A 163 34.36 19.19 -22.65
N ASN A 164 35.65 19.39 -22.97
CA ASN A 164 36.17 19.39 -24.35
C ASN A 164 36.89 18.11 -24.76
N ASP A 165 37.10 17.15 -23.84
CA ASP A 165 37.85 15.92 -24.13
C ASP A 165 36.91 14.72 -24.19
N PHE A 166 36.51 14.38 -25.42
CA PHE A 166 35.55 13.32 -25.73
C PHE A 166 36.11 11.90 -25.52
N ASP A 167 37.42 11.77 -25.30
CA ASP A 167 38.15 10.50 -25.17
C ASP A 167 38.65 10.25 -23.74
N SER A 168 38.33 11.15 -22.80
CA SER A 168 38.77 11.02 -21.42
C SER A 168 37.88 10.05 -20.63
N GLU A 169 38.43 8.88 -20.28
CA GLU A 169 37.81 7.96 -19.32
C GLU A 169 37.73 8.66 -17.95
N CYS A 170 36.53 9.05 -17.54
CA CYS A 170 36.27 9.50 -16.18
C CYS A 170 35.80 8.30 -15.35
N ILE A 171 36.64 7.90 -14.39
CA ILE A 171 36.33 6.80 -13.45
C ILE A 171 36.14 7.40 -12.07
N LEU A 172 34.98 7.16 -11.46
CA LEU A 172 34.70 7.57 -10.10
C LEU A 172 34.93 6.40 -9.15
N ARG A 173 35.85 6.55 -8.19
CA ARG A 173 36.23 5.48 -7.26
C ARG A 173 35.88 5.82 -5.82
N LEU A 174 35.41 4.83 -5.07
CA LEU A 174 35.28 4.88 -3.62
C LEU A 174 36.54 4.35 -2.93
N SER A 175 36.68 4.64 -1.63
CA SER A 175 37.82 4.22 -0.81
C SER A 175 37.96 2.69 -0.69
N ASN A 176 36.86 1.95 -0.87
CA ASN A 176 36.83 0.48 -0.93
C ASN A 176 37.19 -0.08 -2.33
N ARG A 177 37.67 0.75 -3.27
CA ARG A 177 37.98 0.43 -4.67
C ARG A 177 36.77 0.07 -5.54
N TYR A 178 35.55 0.29 -5.06
CA TYR A 178 34.37 0.19 -5.91
C TYR A 178 34.31 1.38 -6.87
N GLU A 179 34.01 1.13 -8.14
CA GLU A 179 34.16 2.12 -9.20
C GLU A 179 32.95 2.22 -10.13
N LEU A 180 32.71 3.43 -10.61
CA LEU A 180 31.76 3.74 -11.66
C LEU A 180 32.54 4.28 -12.85
N GLU A 181 32.56 3.51 -13.92
CA GLU A 181 33.02 3.95 -15.22
C GLU A 181 31.89 4.74 -15.89
N ILE A 182 32.24 5.92 -16.42
CA ILE A 182 31.27 6.81 -17.02
C ILE A 182 31.43 6.75 -18.53
N ASP A 183 30.41 6.18 -19.16
CA ASP A 183 30.28 6.19 -20.60
C ASP A 183 29.68 7.54 -21.04
N SER A 184 30.45 8.32 -21.78
CA SER A 184 30.04 9.64 -22.29
C SER A 184 28.91 9.56 -23.34
N THR A 185 28.60 8.36 -23.84
CA THR A 185 27.51 8.11 -24.79
C THR A 185 26.16 7.84 -24.12
N MET A 186 26.16 7.54 -22.82
CA MET A 186 24.96 7.30 -22.01
C MET A 186 24.52 8.61 -21.35
N ASP A 187 23.23 8.76 -21.05
CA ASP A 187 22.62 9.89 -20.33
C ASP A 187 22.69 9.74 -18.81
N THR A 188 22.67 8.51 -18.33
CA THR A 188 22.87 8.18 -16.93
C THR A 188 23.61 6.86 -16.86
N THR A 189 24.56 6.75 -15.94
CA THR A 189 25.23 5.49 -15.62
C THR A 189 24.96 5.13 -14.16
N ILE A 190 24.80 3.83 -13.91
CA ILE A 190 24.64 3.27 -12.58
C ILE A 190 25.52 2.04 -12.45
N ASN A 191 26.11 1.88 -11.27
CA ASN A 191 26.74 0.64 -10.86
C ASN A 191 26.30 0.38 -9.42
N ALA A 192 25.73 -0.79 -9.16
CA ALA A 192 25.32 -1.23 -7.84
C ALA A 192 25.90 -2.61 -7.49
N THR A 193 26.18 -2.82 -6.21
CA THR A 193 26.81 -4.04 -5.70
C THR A 193 26.39 -4.32 -4.27
N THR A 194 26.36 -5.60 -3.90
CA THR A 194 26.06 -6.07 -2.55
C THR A 194 27.28 -6.63 -1.80
N ASP A 195 28.42 -6.76 -2.48
CA ASP A 195 29.58 -7.52 -1.97
C ASP A 195 30.55 -6.70 -1.10
N TRP A 196 30.38 -5.38 -1.05
CA TRP A 196 31.35 -4.49 -0.41
C TRP A 196 30.93 -4.07 1.01
N GLU A 197 31.94 -3.88 1.87
CA GLU A 197 31.74 -3.38 3.23
C GLU A 197 31.28 -1.91 3.22
N LEU A 198 30.37 -1.59 4.15
CA LEU A 198 29.83 -0.25 4.35
C LEU A 198 30.91 0.70 4.91
N LEU A 199 30.96 1.92 4.41
CA LEU A 199 31.99 2.92 4.73
C LEU A 199 31.58 3.88 5.86
N GLU A 200 30.30 4.13 6.07
CA GLU A 200 29.78 5.07 7.08
C GLU A 200 28.68 4.46 7.95
N LEU A 201 27.85 3.63 7.35
CA LEU A 201 26.61 3.18 7.92
C LEU A 201 26.85 2.14 9.01
N ASP A 202 26.64 2.53 10.28
CA ASP A 202 26.64 1.58 11.39
C ASP A 202 25.36 0.73 11.37
N VAL A 203 25.56 -0.59 11.27
CA VAL A 203 24.54 -1.64 11.25
C VAL A 203 24.54 -2.49 12.52
N LYS A 204 25.34 -2.13 13.53
CA LYS A 204 25.36 -2.87 14.81
C LYS A 204 23.97 -2.88 15.47
N GLY A 205 23.54 -4.07 15.88
CA GLY A 205 22.25 -4.28 16.54
C GLY A 205 21.04 -4.26 15.60
N LEU A 206 21.27 -4.32 14.28
CA LEU A 206 20.23 -4.50 13.27
C LEU A 206 20.20 -5.95 12.77
N SER A 207 19.01 -6.40 12.35
CA SER A 207 18.78 -7.67 11.68
C SER A 207 18.99 -7.52 10.17
N VAL A 208 20.24 -7.39 9.73
CA VAL A 208 20.57 -7.07 8.33
C VAL A 208 20.17 -8.20 7.40
N ILE A 209 19.48 -7.85 6.32
CA ILE A 209 19.10 -8.74 5.22
C ILE A 209 20.13 -8.63 4.10
N VAL A 210 20.35 -7.40 3.60
CA VAL A 210 21.30 -7.12 2.53
C VAL A 210 21.84 -5.71 2.68
N ASN A 211 23.13 -5.55 2.38
CA ASN A 211 23.78 -4.27 2.23
C ASN A 211 24.05 -4.06 0.75
N PHE A 212 23.87 -2.85 0.26
CA PHE A 212 24.23 -2.52 -1.11
C PHE A 212 24.79 -1.11 -1.20
N THR A 213 25.71 -0.93 -2.13
CA THR A 213 26.27 0.37 -2.50
C THR A 213 25.91 0.63 -3.95
N ALA A 214 25.40 1.82 -4.24
CA ALA A 214 25.08 2.26 -5.58
C ALA A 214 25.79 3.57 -5.89
N LEU A 215 26.48 3.61 -7.02
CA LEU A 215 27.02 4.81 -7.64
C LEU A 215 26.16 5.15 -8.84
N THR A 216 25.82 6.42 -8.98
CA THR A 216 25.14 6.92 -10.16
C THR A 216 25.77 8.23 -10.59
N SER A 217 25.85 8.44 -11.90
CA SER A 217 26.21 9.74 -12.46
C SER A 217 25.25 10.08 -13.59
N PRO A 218 24.68 11.29 -13.60
CA PRO A 218 24.09 11.81 -14.81
C PRO A 218 25.21 12.18 -15.80
N ALA A 219 24.91 12.10 -17.08
CA ALA A 219 25.84 12.38 -18.16
C ALA A 219 25.97 13.87 -18.48
N ASN A 220 25.52 14.74 -17.57
CA ASN A 220 25.73 16.16 -17.77
C ASN A 220 27.23 16.43 -17.79
N ARG A 221 27.74 16.64 -19.01
CA ARG A 221 29.17 16.77 -19.36
C ARG A 221 29.81 17.98 -18.70
N THR A 222 28.99 18.91 -18.21
CA THR A 222 29.42 20.03 -17.39
C THR A 222 29.31 19.63 -15.91
N LYS A 223 30.43 19.19 -15.32
CA LYS A 223 30.57 18.82 -13.88
C LYS A 223 30.01 17.44 -13.50
N ILE A 224 30.53 16.40 -14.13
CA ILE A 224 30.26 15.00 -13.79
C ILE A 224 30.46 14.76 -12.28
N ARG A 225 31.60 15.20 -11.73
CA ARG A 225 31.92 15.04 -10.31
C ARG A 225 30.88 15.67 -9.37
N ALA A 226 30.38 16.85 -9.72
CA ALA A 226 29.43 17.57 -8.87
C ALA A 226 28.04 16.93 -8.85
N ASN A 227 27.70 16.17 -9.91
CA ASN A 227 26.39 15.59 -10.09
C ASN A 227 26.36 14.09 -9.78
N ALA A 228 27.50 13.42 -9.74
CA ALA A 228 27.60 12.04 -9.34
C ALA A 228 27.23 11.84 -7.85
N ARG A 229 26.61 10.71 -7.57
CA ARG A 229 26.13 10.32 -6.24
C ARG A 229 26.62 8.92 -5.92
N ALA A 230 27.06 8.74 -4.68
CA ALA A 230 27.25 7.43 -4.09
C ALA A 230 26.38 7.32 -2.86
N THR A 231 25.63 6.22 -2.77
CA THR A 231 24.76 5.93 -1.64
C THR A 231 25.01 4.50 -1.20
N GLU A 232 25.16 4.30 0.09
CA GLU A 232 25.13 2.98 0.70
C GLU A 232 23.84 2.81 1.49
N CYS A 233 23.24 1.64 1.38
CA CYS A 233 21.97 1.31 2.01
C CYS A 233 22.04 -0.08 2.63
N THR A 234 21.31 -0.24 3.74
CA THR A 234 21.05 -1.54 4.36
C THR A 234 19.55 -1.77 4.44
N LEU A 235 19.13 -2.99 4.11
CA LEU A 235 17.79 -3.48 4.36
C LEU A 235 17.84 -4.42 5.56
N TYR A 236 16.91 -4.28 6.48
CA TYR A 236 16.89 -5.04 7.74
C TYR A 236 15.47 -5.28 8.23
N PHE A 237 15.29 -6.33 9.02
CA PHE A 237 14.02 -6.59 9.70
C PHE A 237 13.75 -5.56 10.79
N CYS A 238 12.52 -5.06 10.86
CA CYS A 238 12.12 -4.08 11.85
C CYS A 238 10.68 -4.30 12.31
N VAL A 239 10.36 -3.73 13.47
CA VAL A 239 8.98 -3.71 13.96
C VAL A 239 8.45 -2.29 13.84
N ALA A 240 7.40 -2.14 13.05
CA ALA A 240 6.74 -0.87 12.84
C ALA A 240 5.38 -0.85 13.53
N THR A 241 5.05 0.30 14.12
CA THR A 241 3.76 0.55 14.76
C THR A 241 2.89 1.34 13.82
N TYR A 242 1.73 0.79 13.49
CA TYR A 242 0.80 1.33 12.52
C TYR A 242 -0.48 1.83 13.16
N ARG A 243 -1.06 2.85 12.52
CA ARG A 243 -2.41 3.31 12.79
C ARG A 243 -3.17 3.30 11.47
N SER A 244 -4.17 2.44 11.40
CA SER A 244 -4.85 2.15 10.13
C SER A 244 -6.34 2.46 10.24
N LYS A 245 -6.91 2.98 9.17
CA LYS A 245 -8.33 3.29 9.06
C LYS A 245 -8.86 2.93 7.68
N ILE A 246 -10.11 2.53 7.62
CA ILE A 246 -10.87 2.38 6.39
C ILE A 246 -11.93 3.47 6.43
N ASP A 247 -11.88 4.35 5.43
CA ASP A 247 -12.85 5.43 5.27
C ASP A 247 -13.38 5.38 3.84
N ALA A 248 -14.70 5.29 3.68
CA ALA A 248 -15.36 5.13 2.38
C ALA A 248 -14.69 4.06 1.48
N SER A 249 -14.45 2.84 2.01
CA SER A 249 -13.77 1.72 1.32
C SER A 249 -12.30 1.93 0.97
N ARG A 250 -11.70 3.05 1.37
CA ARG A 250 -10.26 3.31 1.19
C ARG A 250 -9.49 2.98 2.46
N PHE A 251 -8.58 2.01 2.37
CA PHE A 251 -7.61 1.74 3.43
C PHE A 251 -6.54 2.83 3.46
N THR A 252 -6.20 3.31 4.65
CA THR A 252 -5.11 4.25 4.88
C THR A 252 -4.37 3.82 6.13
N GLU A 253 -3.07 3.60 5.99
CA GLU A 253 -2.17 3.20 7.06
C GLU A 253 -1.10 4.26 7.26
N LYS A 254 -0.79 4.56 8.52
CA LYS A 254 0.26 5.52 8.89
C LYS A 254 1.21 4.89 9.90
N THR A 255 2.49 4.86 9.55
CA THR A 255 3.56 4.48 10.46
C THR A 255 3.73 5.56 11.54
N THR A 256 3.70 5.16 12.81
CA THR A 256 3.82 6.04 13.97
C THR A 256 5.21 5.94 14.61
N SER A 257 5.81 4.77 14.60
CA SER A 257 7.16 4.54 15.12
C SER A 257 7.73 3.27 14.48
N THR A 258 9.04 3.28 14.26
CA THR A 258 9.81 2.12 13.81
C THR A 258 10.90 1.90 14.84
N ALA A 259 11.02 0.68 15.34
CA ALA A 259 12.07 0.31 16.26
C ALA A 259 12.64 -1.06 15.92
N THR A 260 13.96 -1.16 16.02
CA THR A 260 14.67 -2.43 16.01
C THR A 260 15.82 -2.32 16.98
N ILE A 261 15.85 -3.16 18.00
CA ILE A 261 17.06 -3.46 18.74
C ILE A 261 17.13 -4.97 18.87
N THR A 262 18.15 -5.58 18.27
CA THR A 262 18.51 -6.97 18.53
C THR A 262 19.78 -6.99 19.40
N ASN A 263 19.75 -7.75 20.51
CA ASN A 263 20.92 -7.91 21.38
C ASN A 263 21.96 -8.91 20.80
N LYS A 264 21.71 -9.45 19.61
CA LYS A 264 22.70 -10.19 18.83
C LYS A 264 23.01 -9.35 17.59
N SER A 265 24.29 -9.05 17.36
CA SER A 265 24.72 -8.51 16.07
C SER A 265 24.43 -9.55 15.00
N LEU A 266 23.39 -9.32 14.20
CA LEU A 266 23.07 -10.20 13.09
C LEU A 266 23.78 -9.63 11.87
N GLY A 267 24.89 -10.29 11.53
CA GLY A 267 25.53 -10.08 10.25
C GLY A 267 24.65 -10.61 9.11
N ILE A 268 25.15 -10.46 7.88
CA ILE A 268 24.48 -10.97 6.67
C ILE A 268 24.46 -12.51 6.64
N ASP A 269 25.24 -13.18 7.50
CA ASP A 269 25.34 -14.64 7.60
C ASP A 269 24.18 -15.26 8.40
N TRP A 270 23.11 -15.61 7.70
CA TRP A 270 21.97 -16.30 8.26
C TRP A 270 22.26 -17.81 8.43
N ASP A 271 22.41 -18.29 9.66
CA ASP A 271 22.33 -19.73 9.98
C ASP A 271 20.89 -20.27 9.74
N PRO A 272 20.68 -21.21 8.81
CA PRO A 272 19.35 -21.72 8.45
C PRO A 272 18.64 -22.45 9.60
N TYR A 273 19.37 -22.92 10.62
CA TYR A 273 18.79 -23.61 11.77
C TYR A 273 18.56 -22.69 12.98
N ALA A 274 19.00 -21.42 12.88
CA ALA A 274 18.86 -20.46 13.97
C ALA A 274 17.52 -19.69 13.89
N ILE A 275 17.03 -19.30 15.07
CA ILE A 275 15.92 -18.37 15.22
C ILE A 275 16.49 -17.03 15.68
N TYR A 276 16.19 -16.01 14.90
CA TYR A 276 16.53 -14.62 15.15
C TYR A 276 15.32 -13.92 15.76
N SER A 277 15.54 -12.78 16.41
CA SER A 277 14.46 -12.04 17.07
C SER A 277 14.59 -10.56 16.81
N ALA A 278 13.49 -9.91 16.45
CA ALA A 278 13.39 -8.45 16.40
C ALA A 278 12.51 -7.97 17.55
N SER A 279 13.00 -7.02 18.35
CA SER A 279 12.24 -6.43 19.46
C SER A 279 12.13 -4.91 19.28
N PRO A 280 10.90 -4.33 19.36
CA PRO A 280 10.72 -2.88 19.35
C PRO A 280 11.09 -2.28 20.71
N ALA A 281 11.34 -0.97 20.76
CA ALA A 281 11.61 -0.26 22.02
C ALA A 281 10.39 -0.23 22.97
N THR A 282 9.20 -0.19 22.39
CA THR A 282 7.91 -0.25 23.09
C THR A 282 6.99 -1.20 22.34
N CYS A 283 6.32 -2.07 23.07
CA CYS A 283 5.49 -3.14 22.54
C CYS A 283 4.03 -2.94 22.97
N ILE A 284 3.08 -3.34 22.13
CA ILE A 284 1.65 -3.22 22.42
C ILE A 284 1.07 -4.61 22.66
N VAL A 285 0.89 -4.97 23.94
CA VAL A 285 0.27 -6.25 24.34
C VAL A 285 -1.10 -5.95 24.93
N ASN A 286 -2.15 -6.57 24.40
CA ASN A 286 -3.54 -6.39 24.88
C ASN A 286 -3.95 -4.90 25.02
N ARG A 287 -3.62 -4.07 24.02
CA ARG A 287 -3.86 -2.61 23.99
C ARG A 287 -3.11 -1.80 25.06
N THR A 288 -2.18 -2.41 25.79
CA THR A 288 -1.31 -1.73 26.77
C THR A 288 0.11 -1.60 26.22
N GLU A 289 0.70 -0.42 26.36
CA GLU A 289 2.09 -0.18 25.99
C GLU A 289 3.00 -0.71 27.11
N LYS A 290 3.88 -1.66 26.77
CA LYS A 290 4.88 -2.24 27.65
C LYS A 290 6.27 -2.04 27.07
N ARG A 291 7.27 -1.92 27.93
CA ARG A 291 8.67 -2.06 27.51
C ARG A 291 9.01 -3.55 27.49
N PRO A 292 9.71 -4.05 26.46
CA PRO A 292 10.12 -5.44 26.44
C PRO A 292 11.01 -5.70 27.66
N SER A 293 10.66 -6.68 28.49
CA SER A 293 11.62 -7.27 29.41
C SER A 293 12.36 -8.37 28.65
N TYR A 294 13.64 -8.53 28.93
CA TYR A 294 14.55 -9.44 28.22
C TYR A 294 14.18 -10.94 28.37
N HIS A 295 13.14 -11.25 29.14
CA HIS A 295 12.71 -12.62 29.37
C HIS A 295 11.81 -13.14 28.24
N ASP A 296 12.18 -14.33 27.78
CA ASP A 296 11.43 -15.14 26.83
C ASP A 296 10.00 -15.35 27.36
N GLY A 297 8.98 -14.88 26.64
CA GLY A 297 7.57 -15.01 27.02
C GLY A 297 6.76 -13.72 27.22
N ASP A 298 7.36 -12.53 27.12
CA ASP A 298 6.64 -11.24 27.32
C ASP A 298 5.74 -10.82 26.15
N GLY A 299 5.72 -11.58 25.05
CA GLY A 299 4.89 -11.31 23.89
C GLY A 299 5.29 -10.05 23.10
N CYS A 300 6.59 -9.79 23.02
CA CYS A 300 7.14 -8.56 22.42
C CYS A 300 8.37 -8.81 21.53
N THR A 301 8.64 -10.07 21.22
CA THR A 301 9.80 -10.50 20.46
C THR A 301 9.30 -11.22 19.24
N TYR A 302 9.63 -10.70 18.06
CA TYR A 302 9.19 -11.24 16.78
C TYR A 302 10.23 -12.26 16.31
N PRO A 303 9.93 -13.57 16.31
CA PRO A 303 10.87 -14.59 15.88
C PRO A 303 10.97 -14.59 14.34
N ILE A 304 12.18 -14.73 13.83
CA ILE A 304 12.49 -14.76 12.40
C ILE A 304 13.31 -16.02 12.14
N HIS A 305 12.81 -16.90 11.27
CA HIS A 305 13.54 -18.11 10.93
C HIS A 305 14.74 -17.78 10.04
N GLY A 306 15.89 -18.42 10.30
CA GLY A 306 17.12 -18.16 9.57
C GLY A 306 17.03 -18.44 8.07
N THR A 307 16.30 -19.49 7.67
CA THR A 307 16.04 -19.78 6.25
C THR A 307 15.30 -18.65 5.55
N SER A 308 14.38 -17.95 6.22
CA SER A 308 13.63 -16.83 5.64
C SER A 308 14.50 -15.59 5.48
N GLY A 309 15.40 -15.32 6.43
CA GLY A 309 16.39 -14.26 6.30
C GLY A 309 17.34 -14.51 5.11
N MET A 310 17.81 -15.75 4.98
CA MET A 310 18.61 -16.20 3.83
C MET A 310 17.85 -16.11 2.51
N ALA A 311 16.59 -16.57 2.49
CA ALA A 311 15.74 -16.54 1.30
C ALA A 311 15.49 -15.12 0.80
N MET A 312 15.26 -14.18 1.73
CA MET A 312 15.10 -12.76 1.44
C MET A 312 16.39 -12.15 0.88
N ALA A 313 17.55 -12.47 1.49
CA ALA A 313 18.84 -12.01 1.00
C ALA A 313 19.10 -12.51 -0.43
N ASN A 314 18.96 -13.82 -0.68
CA ASN A 314 19.14 -14.43 -2.00
C ASN A 314 18.23 -13.80 -3.07
N SER A 315 17.01 -13.45 -2.69
CA SER A 315 16.02 -12.84 -3.60
C SER A 315 16.34 -11.37 -3.93
N LEU A 316 17.12 -10.68 -3.09
CA LEU A 316 17.48 -9.27 -3.25
C LEU A 316 18.86 -9.05 -3.88
N VAL A 317 19.78 -10.01 -3.80
CA VAL A 317 21.15 -9.85 -4.34
C VAL A 317 21.14 -9.55 -5.84
N ALA A 318 20.36 -10.30 -6.62
CA ALA A 318 20.29 -10.13 -8.07
C ALA A 318 19.73 -8.76 -8.50
N PRO A 319 18.58 -8.27 -8.00
CA PRO A 319 18.06 -6.96 -8.42
C PRO A 319 18.90 -5.77 -7.90
N LEU A 320 19.74 -5.96 -6.88
CA LEU A 320 20.58 -4.90 -6.31
C LEU A 320 22.02 -4.90 -6.82
N THR A 321 22.38 -5.83 -7.71
CA THR A 321 23.74 -5.95 -8.25
C THR A 321 23.71 -5.81 -9.77
N GLY A 322 24.53 -4.92 -10.31
CA GLY A 322 24.67 -4.74 -11.74
C GLY A 322 25.12 -3.35 -12.13
N SER A 323 25.57 -3.23 -13.37
CA SER A 323 25.94 -1.96 -14.00
C SER A 323 25.09 -1.74 -15.25
N GLY A 324 24.75 -0.49 -15.52
CA GLY A 324 23.98 -0.14 -16.72
C GLY A 324 24.05 1.34 -17.04
N GLY A 325 23.70 1.67 -18.27
CA GLY A 325 23.51 3.04 -18.72
C GLY A 325 22.22 3.17 -19.49
N GLN A 326 21.56 4.32 -19.36
CA GLN A 326 20.42 4.68 -20.19
C GLN A 326 20.88 5.76 -21.17
N GLN A 327 20.58 5.60 -22.45
CA GLN A 327 20.77 6.64 -23.46
C GLN A 327 19.47 7.44 -23.64
N GLY A 328 19.57 8.76 -23.66
CA GLY A 328 18.43 9.63 -23.93
C GLY A 328 17.97 9.50 -25.37
N SER A 329 16.66 9.45 -25.56
CA SER A 329 16.00 9.56 -26.87
C SER A 329 15.91 11.01 -27.33
#